data_AF-A0A3E4TAX7-F1
#
_entry.id   AF-A0A3E4TAX7-F1
#
_cell.length_a   1.000
_cell.length_b   1.000
_cell.length_c   1.000
_cell.angle_alpha   90.00
_cell.angle_beta   90.00
_cell.angle_gamma   90.00
#
_symmetry.space_group_name_H-M   'P 1'
#
loop_
_entity.id
_entity.type
_entity.pdbx_description
1 polymer ?
#
loop_
_entity_poly.entity_id
_entity_poly.type
_entity_poly.pdbx_seq_one_letter_code
_entity_poly.pdbx_strand_id
1 'polypeptide(L)' 'MKGTDHFKRTIQMYLEQRAEEDTLFAKNYRNPAKNIDDCVTYILNYVQKSGCNGFTDGEIYGQAVHYYP' A
#
# COMPACT_ATOMS: atom_id res chain seq x y z
N MET A 1 -9.27 4.40 -9.94
CA MET A 1 -8.81 5.80 -9.74
C MET A 1 -7.30 5.83 -9.82
N LYS A 2 -6.67 6.96 -10.16
CA LYS A 2 -5.20 7.09 -10.14
C LYS A 2 -4.79 7.91 -8.92
N GLY A 3 -3.79 7.42 -8.17
CA GLY A 3 -3.18 8.18 -7.07
C GLY A 3 -2.24 9.26 -7.60
N THR A 4 -1.89 10.21 -6.74
CA THR A 4 -0.82 11.17 -7.04
C THR A 4 0.54 10.50 -6.94
N ASP A 5 1.55 11.03 -7.63
CA ASP A 5 2.92 10.52 -7.53
C ASP A 5 3.47 10.65 -6.12
N HIS A 6 3.09 11.72 -5.40
CA HIS A 6 3.46 11.88 -4.00
C HIS A 6 2.89 10.76 -3.13
N PHE A 7 1.58 10.45 -3.27
CA PHE A 7 0.95 9.37 -2.52
C PHE A 7 1.61 8.02 -2.83
N LYS A 8 1.85 7.72 -4.12
CA LYS A 8 2.53 6.49 -4.55
C LYS A 8 3.92 6.35 -3.91
N ARG A 9 4.72 7.42 -3.94
CA ARG A 9 6.06 7.42 -3.34
C ARG A 9 6.00 7.22 -1.82
N THR A 10 5.05 7.85 -1.14
CA THR A 10 4.87 7.69 0.32
C THR A 10 4.52 6.25 0.68
N ILE A 11 3.59 5.63 -0.04
CA ILE A 11 3.23 4.20 0.17
C ILE A 11 4.43 3.30 -0.13
N GLN A 12 5.17 3.57 -1.21
CA GLN A 12 6.36 2.80 -1.57
C GLN A 12 7.42 2.85 -0.48
N MET A 13 7.77 4.05 0.00
CA MET A 13 8.77 4.22 1.06
C MET A 13 8.39 3.48 2.34
N TYR A 14 7.13 3.51 2.73
CA TYR A 14 6.64 2.76 3.89
C TYR A 14 6.81 1.24 3.70
N LEU A 15 6.43 0.71 2.53
CA LEU A 15 6.54 -0.72 2.24
C LEU A 15 8.01 -1.18 2.12
N GLU A 16 8.88 -0.34 1.57
CA GLU A 16 10.32 -0.58 1.50
C GLU A 16 10.92 -0.67 2.92
N GLN A 17 10.65 0.30 3.79
CA GLN A 17 11.08 0.25 5.19
C GLN A 17 10.53 -1.00 5.90
N ARG A 18 9.24 -1.32 5.69
CA ARG A 18 8.64 -2.52 6.28
C ARG A 18 9.34 -3.80 5.81
N ALA A 19 9.73 -3.88 4.54
CA ALA A 19 10.47 -5.01 3.98
C ALA A 19 11.92 -5.10 4.47
N GLU A 20 12.53 -3.98 4.88
CA GLU A 20 13.84 -3.99 5.54
C GLU A 20 13.75 -4.57 6.96
N GLU A 21 12.67 -4.28 7.69
CA GLU A 21 12.47 -4.71 9.08
C GLU A 21 11.85 -6.11 9.21
N ASP A 22 11.01 -6.54 8.26
CA ASP A 22 10.23 -7.78 8.29
C ASP A 22 10.56 -8.68 7.09
N THR A 23 11.37 -9.72 7.34
CA THR A 23 11.84 -10.63 6.29
C THR A 23 10.74 -11.50 5.67
N LEU A 24 9.67 -11.79 6.41
CA LEU A 24 8.51 -12.51 5.88
C LEU A 24 7.74 -11.63 4.91
N PHE A 25 7.49 -10.37 5.31
CA PHE A 25 6.89 -9.39 4.43
C PHE A 25 7.75 -9.11 3.19
N ALA A 26 9.07 -9.01 3.34
CA ALA A 26 10.00 -8.76 2.23
C ALA A 26 9.86 -9.78 1.09
N LYS A 27 9.60 -11.05 1.43
CA LYS A 27 9.36 -12.11 0.45
C LYS A 27 8.10 -11.83 -0.38
N ASN A 28 7.03 -11.40 0.28
CA ASN A 28 5.76 -11.10 -0.36
C ASN A 28 5.81 -9.81 -1.19
N TYR A 29 6.52 -8.80 -0.68
CA TYR A 29 6.73 -7.53 -1.36
C TYR A 29 7.51 -7.69 -2.68
N ARG A 30 8.45 -8.64 -2.74
CA ARG A 30 9.23 -8.98 -3.95
C ARG A 30 8.47 -9.83 -4.97
N ASN A 31 7.18 -10.11 -4.76
CA ASN A 31 6.39 -10.90 -5.72
C ASN A 31 6.30 -10.17 -7.07
N PRO A 32 6.85 -10.73 -8.17
CA PRO A 32 6.88 -10.05 -9.47
C PRO A 32 5.50 -9.85 -10.10
N ALA A 33 4.47 -10.54 -9.61
CA ALA A 33 3.09 -10.36 -10.04
C ALA A 33 2.39 -9.17 -9.37
N LYS A 34 3.03 -8.49 -8.41
CA LYS A 34 2.50 -7.32 -7.71
C LYS A 34 3.37 -6.11 -7.99
N ASN A 35 2.75 -4.94 -8.06
CA ASN A 35 3.42 -3.66 -8.27
C ASN A 35 2.75 -2.55 -7.46
N ILE A 36 3.45 -1.42 -7.33
CA ILE A 36 3.01 -0.28 -6.53
C ILE A 36 1.79 0.44 -7.10
N ASP A 37 1.62 0.47 -8.43
CA ASP A 37 0.48 1.13 -9.08
C ASP A 37 -0.84 0.43 -8.75
N ASP A 38 -0.83 -0.90 -8.76
CA ASP A 38 -1.98 -1.72 -8.38
C ASP A 38 -2.25 -1.66 -6.88
N CYS A 39 -1.20 -1.60 -6.04
CA CYS A 39 -1.35 -1.38 -4.60
C CYS A 39 -2.06 -0.04 -4.31
N VAL A 40 -1.63 1.05 -4.94
CA VAL A 40 -2.28 2.36 -4.81
C VAL A 40 -3.72 2.30 -5.31
N THR A 41 -3.97 1.64 -6.44
CA THR A 41 -5.32 1.46 -6.97
C THR A 41 -6.22 0.68 -6.00
N TYR A 42 -5.69 -0.37 -5.38
CA TYR A 42 -6.36 -1.16 -4.35
C TYR A 42 -6.76 -0.29 -3.14
N ILE A 43 -5.83 0.49 -2.59
CA ILE A 43 -6.08 1.38 -1.44
C ILE A 43 -7.16 2.41 -1.78
N LEU A 44 -7.08 3.06 -2.95
CA LEU A 44 -8.07 4.06 -3.35
C LEU A 44 -9.46 3.44 -3.50
N ASN A 45 -9.56 2.24 -4.09
CA ASN A 45 -10.83 1.53 -4.19
C ASN A 45 -11.39 1.15 -2.82
N TYR A 46 -10.54 0.77 -1.86
CA TYR A 46 -10.96 0.55 -0.47
C TYR A 46 -11.53 1.83 0.15
N VAL A 47 -10.80 2.96 0.05
CA VAL A 47 -11.24 4.27 0.56
C VAL A 47 -12.59 4.67 -0.06
N GLN A 48 -12.72 4.60 -1.39
CA GLN A 48 -13.97 4.94 -2.07
C GLN A 48 -15.14 4.05 -1.62
N LYS A 49 -14.92 2.73 -1.52
CA LYS A 49 -15.97 1.78 -1.11
C LYS A 49 -16.39 1.96 0.34
N SER A 50 -15.50 2.46 1.20
CA SER A 50 -15.82 2.69 2.61
C SER A 50 -16.87 3.77 2.84
N GLY A 51 -16.95 4.78 1.95
CA GLY A 51 -17.76 5.98 2.18
C GLY A 51 -17.23 6.91 3.28
N CYS A 52 -16.08 6.60 3.89
CA CYS A 52 -15.44 7.42 4.92
C CYS A 52 -14.67 8.60 4.30
N ASN A 53 -14.76 9.77 4.95
CA ASN A 53 -14.11 11.00 4.47
C ASN A 53 -12.65 11.15 4.95
N GLY A 54 -12.15 10.24 5.77
CA GLY A 54 -10.79 10.30 6.31
C GLY A 54 -10.33 9.00 6.92
N PHE A 55 -9.02 8.79 6.91
CA PHE A 55 -8.31 7.64 7.45
C PHE A 55 -7.03 8.13 8.09
N THR A 56 -6.57 7.42 9.12
CA THR A 56 -5.22 7.60 9.66
C THR A 56 -4.18 6.98 8.74
N ASP A 57 -2.92 7.42 8.89
CA ASP A 57 -1.79 6.82 8.17
C ASP A 57 -1.70 5.30 8.42
N GLY A 58 -1.92 4.87 9.67
CA GLY A 58 -1.87 3.45 10.05
C GLY A 58 -2.91 2.59 9.32
N GLU A 59 -4.13 3.11 9.12
CA GLU A 59 -5.18 2.41 8.36
C GLU A 59 -4.81 2.27 6.87
N ILE A 60 -4.27 3.34 6.27
CA ILE A 60 -3.86 3.34 4.87
C ILE A 60 -2.65 2.43 4.65
N TYR A 61 -1.64 2.51 5.53
CA TYR A 61 -0.47 1.65 5.50
C TYR A 61 -0.84 0.19 5.76
N GLY A 62 -1.79 -0.08 6.66
CA GLY A 62 -2.33 -1.44 6.86
C GLY A 62 -2.92 -2.02 5.58
N GLN A 63 -3.69 -1.23 4.82
CA GLN A 63 -4.20 -1.68 3.51
C GLN A 63 -3.09 -1.93 2.49
N ALA A 64 -2.02 -1.11 2.51
CA ALA A 64 -0.86 -1.33 1.66
C ALA A 64 -0.17 -2.66 1.97
N VAL A 65 -0.01 -3.01 3.26
CA VAL A 65 0.54 -4.31 3.68
C VAL A 65 -0.38 -5.46 3.29
N HIS A 66 -1.70 -5.33 3.49
CA HIS A 66 -2.68 -6.35 3.10
C HIS A 66 -2.67 -6.67 1.61
N TYR A 67 -2.29 -5.71 0.77
CA TYR A 67 -2.10 -5.98 -0.65
C TYR A 67 -0.96 -6.97 -0.94
N TYR A 68 0.02 -7.14 -0.04
CA TYR A 68 1.14 -8.10 -0.16
C TYR A 68 1.08 -9.20 0.93
N PRO A 69 0.17 -10.18 0.81
CA PRO A 69 0.02 -11.29 1.76
C PRO A 69 1.18 -12.28 1.71
#